data_AF-A0A1A6C7A3-F1
#
_entry.id   AF-A0A1A6C7A3-F1
#
_cell.length_a   1.000
_cell.length_b   1.000
_cell.length_c   1.000
_cell.angle_alpha   90.00
_cell.angle_beta   90.00
_cell.angle_gamma   90.00
#
_symmetry.space_group_name_H-M   'P 1'
#
loop_
_entity.id
_entity.type
_entity.pdbx_description
1 polymer ?
#
loop_
_entity_poly.entity_id
_entity_poly.type
_entity_poly.pdbx_seq_one_letter_code
_entity_poly.pdbx_strand_id
1 'polypeptide(L)'
;MTLTPNTLSKTDYQDLIYQMLKDFEGVNPYAYNDTNNNPTIGLGFEIKANAPAILKGMGYSAASFGNNSVKFNNFVSALQAVGEGAYPDSGPDGESVKLQAAINKIANEYLGTHYGEHNKKTGKINPNFGYGNNTGGSGLTADQQIQATFNHIEGTYETTLDSWLQGVQIPDSTERAALLSLTYNNLIGPGKSPHLHAAIASSNRAEAWYQIRYNSNGGPAKSQPGIAKRRYDEAAIFGLYAPGAVTQAEALQIYQMCTAHGLNNLKAYDKQHAWSLTHAQSISYANGTAQTPLPESLPSTLLPAAQELSSLYGNGQSFNALDIFAASANRTDVSATLTVPNSPALLLAGSGADTLVGTLTGNDVLVAGTGSDMLAGGTGVNRYDMGALASVANVTDTINDSGGQGSIWLGATQLGGGSGLTLNTASNGSLVWTASDGTQYAFTPGSGADAGIGTLSISGGALGTGDQIVIDHFDLSKAQASGQGYLGIHLNAALALEAGTQADSLPEVLAHVTAASPPKCSSQS
;
A
#
# COMPACT_ATOMS: atom_id res chain seq x y z
N MET A 1 0.88 -10.12 -15.75
CA MET A 1 1.24 -8.70 -15.53
C MET A 1 2.61 -8.68 -14.89
N THR A 2 3.47 -7.73 -15.22
CA THR A 2 4.78 -7.51 -14.59
C THR A 2 4.76 -6.15 -13.91
N LEU A 3 5.43 -6.00 -12.77
CA LEU A 3 5.59 -4.69 -12.13
C LEU A 3 6.19 -3.69 -13.12
N THR A 4 5.62 -2.49 -13.24
CA THR A 4 6.15 -1.40 -14.08
C THR A 4 7.25 -0.64 -13.32
N PRO A 5 8.54 -0.84 -13.58
CA PRO A 5 9.61 -0.35 -12.72
C PRO A 5 10.03 1.09 -13.05
N ASN A 6 10.59 1.79 -12.07
CA ASN A 6 11.30 3.06 -12.27
C ASN A 6 12.73 2.79 -12.75
N THR A 7 12.88 2.51 -14.05
CA THR A 7 14.15 2.06 -14.65
C THR A 7 15.28 3.08 -14.51
N LEU A 8 16.47 2.60 -14.21
CA LEU A 8 17.70 3.38 -14.07
C LEU A 8 18.73 2.94 -15.11
N SER A 9 19.72 3.80 -15.37
CA SER A 9 20.95 3.36 -16.04
C SER A 9 21.73 2.43 -15.09
N LYS A 10 22.58 1.54 -15.63
CA LYS A 10 23.41 0.66 -14.78
C LYS A 10 24.27 1.47 -13.78
N THR A 11 24.81 2.60 -14.24
CA THR A 11 25.63 3.49 -13.41
C THR A 11 24.81 4.10 -12.26
N ASP A 12 23.61 4.61 -12.54
CA ASP A 12 22.77 5.22 -11.51
C ASP A 12 22.21 4.19 -10.53
N TYR A 13 21.92 2.98 -11.01
CA TYR A 13 21.52 1.85 -10.18
C TYR A 13 22.64 1.46 -9.19
N GLN A 14 23.86 1.30 -9.67
CA GLN A 14 25.02 0.98 -8.82
C GLN A 14 25.35 2.11 -7.83
N ASP A 15 25.23 3.37 -8.27
CA ASP A 15 25.40 4.51 -7.36
C ASP A 15 24.30 4.53 -6.29
N LEU A 16 23.04 4.34 -6.67
CA LEU A 16 21.92 4.30 -5.72
C LEU A 16 22.12 3.23 -4.65
N ILE A 17 22.45 1.99 -5.04
CA ILE A 17 22.69 0.92 -4.06
C ILE A 17 23.85 1.26 -3.14
N TYR A 18 24.96 1.77 -3.68
CA TYR A 18 26.09 2.15 -2.87
C TYR A 18 25.72 3.23 -1.84
N GLN A 19 24.98 4.27 -2.25
CA GLN A 19 24.55 5.34 -1.35
C GLN A 19 23.54 4.84 -0.31
N MET A 20 22.62 3.95 -0.70
CA MET A 20 21.69 3.29 0.23
C MET A 20 22.46 2.52 1.31
N LEU A 21 23.36 1.62 0.90
CA LEU A 21 24.09 0.79 1.83
C LEU A 21 25.04 1.63 2.70
N LYS A 22 25.68 2.66 2.14
CA LYS A 22 26.49 3.63 2.91
C LYS A 22 25.68 4.30 4.01
N ASP A 23 24.44 4.67 3.72
CA ASP A 23 23.56 5.28 4.71
C ASP A 23 23.08 4.28 5.77
N PHE A 24 22.80 3.04 5.37
CA PHE A 24 22.17 2.05 6.23
C PHE A 24 23.17 1.25 7.09
N GLU A 25 24.32 0.89 6.54
CA GLU A 25 25.35 0.08 7.20
C GLU A 25 26.44 0.96 7.83
N GLY A 26 26.63 2.17 7.32
CA GLY A 26 27.80 2.98 7.61
C GLY A 26 29.07 2.46 6.91
N VAL A 27 30.10 3.29 6.86
CA VAL A 27 31.39 2.95 6.24
C VAL A 27 32.51 3.02 7.28
N ASN A 28 33.35 1.98 7.31
CA ASN A 28 34.60 1.98 8.06
C ASN A 28 35.79 1.82 7.10
N PRO A 29 36.62 2.86 6.90
CA PRO A 29 37.78 2.75 6.01
C PRO A 29 38.88 1.82 6.55
N TYR A 30 38.78 1.38 7.80
CA TYR A 30 39.70 0.50 8.51
C TYR A 30 39.01 -0.79 8.96
N ALA A 31 39.81 -1.78 9.37
CA ALA A 31 39.28 -3.06 9.75
C ALA A 31 38.68 -3.04 11.17
N TYR A 32 37.57 -3.75 11.32
CA TYR A 32 36.83 -3.89 12.55
C TYR A 32 36.25 -5.31 12.64
N ASN A 33 35.72 -5.68 13.81
CA ASN A 33 34.95 -6.90 13.95
C ASN A 33 33.47 -6.56 13.89
N ASP A 34 32.71 -7.28 13.06
CA ASP A 34 31.25 -7.14 13.03
C ASP A 34 30.59 -7.63 14.34
N THR A 35 29.27 -7.51 14.42
CA THR A 35 28.47 -7.97 15.58
C THR A 35 28.61 -9.46 15.89
N ASN A 36 29.06 -10.28 14.94
CA ASN A 36 29.33 -11.70 15.10
C ASN A 36 30.82 -12.01 15.33
N ASN A 37 31.64 -10.98 15.52
CA ASN A 37 33.10 -11.02 15.65
C ASN A 37 33.85 -11.49 14.38
N ASN A 38 33.30 -11.29 13.19
CA ASN A 38 33.99 -11.57 11.94
C ASN A 38 34.85 -10.36 11.52
N PRO A 39 36.11 -10.58 11.10
CA PRO A 39 36.95 -9.53 10.52
C PRO A 39 36.34 -8.90 9.27
N THR A 40 36.12 -7.59 9.33
CA THR A 40 35.31 -6.83 8.36
C THR A 40 35.96 -5.48 8.05
N ILE A 41 35.71 -4.93 6.85
CA ILE A 41 36.17 -3.59 6.44
C ILE A 41 35.17 -2.94 5.48
N GLY A 42 35.22 -1.62 5.33
CA GLY A 42 34.44 -0.88 4.35
C GLY A 42 32.98 -0.84 4.75
N LEU A 43 32.12 -1.38 3.89
CA LEU A 43 30.68 -1.35 4.02
C LEU A 43 30.12 -2.67 4.57
N GLY A 44 30.78 -3.28 5.55
CA GLY A 44 30.44 -4.63 6.00
C GLY A 44 31.05 -5.76 5.15
N PHE A 45 32.18 -5.52 4.47
CA PHE A 45 32.82 -6.55 3.66
C PHE A 45 33.62 -7.50 4.55
N GLU A 46 33.10 -8.71 4.78
CA GLU A 46 33.83 -9.77 5.48
C GLU A 46 35.13 -10.06 4.72
N ILE A 47 36.28 -9.90 5.40
CA ILE A 47 37.60 -9.94 4.76
C ILE A 47 37.87 -11.33 4.17
N LYS A 48 37.47 -12.39 4.87
CA LYS A 48 37.64 -13.78 4.43
C LYS A 48 37.04 -14.04 3.05
N ALA A 49 35.77 -13.65 2.88
CA ALA A 49 35.03 -13.87 1.65
C ALA A 49 35.45 -12.89 0.54
N ASN A 50 35.86 -11.66 0.90
CA ASN A 50 35.95 -10.55 -0.05
C ASN A 50 37.36 -10.00 -0.29
N ALA A 51 38.42 -10.59 0.28
CA ALA A 51 39.80 -10.13 0.08
C ALA A 51 40.21 -9.81 -1.37
N PRO A 52 39.85 -10.63 -2.41
CA PRO A 52 40.17 -10.27 -3.79
C PRO A 52 39.49 -8.99 -4.24
N ALA A 53 38.21 -8.79 -3.88
CA ALA A 53 37.44 -7.60 -4.22
C ALA A 53 37.94 -6.37 -3.48
N ILE A 54 38.24 -6.50 -2.19
CA ILE A 54 38.80 -5.44 -1.34
C ILE A 54 40.10 -4.89 -1.94
N LEU A 55 41.03 -5.79 -2.30
CA LEU A 55 42.31 -5.37 -2.89
C LEU A 55 42.13 -4.72 -4.26
N LYS A 56 41.24 -5.26 -5.11
CA LYS A 56 40.93 -4.64 -6.41
C LYS A 56 40.30 -3.27 -6.27
N GLY A 57 39.35 -3.09 -5.35
CA GLY A 57 38.73 -1.78 -5.09
C GLY A 57 39.72 -0.75 -4.56
N MET A 58 40.72 -1.19 -3.79
CA MET A 58 41.86 -0.33 -3.41
C MET A 58 42.82 -0.01 -4.56
N GLY A 59 42.64 -0.60 -5.75
CA GLY A 59 43.48 -0.40 -6.93
C GLY A 59 44.61 -1.41 -7.10
N TYR A 60 44.69 -2.44 -6.26
CA TYR A 60 45.70 -3.48 -6.40
C TYR A 60 45.29 -4.52 -7.45
N SER A 61 46.26 -4.86 -8.31
CA SER A 61 46.14 -5.93 -9.29
C SER A 61 47.50 -6.57 -9.52
N ALA A 62 47.60 -7.56 -10.41
CA ALA A 62 48.89 -8.09 -10.85
C ALA A 62 49.82 -7.00 -11.38
N ALA A 63 49.29 -5.95 -12.01
CA ALA A 63 50.08 -4.82 -12.54
C ALA A 63 50.81 -4.06 -11.44
N SER A 64 50.21 -3.92 -10.26
CA SER A 64 50.84 -3.34 -9.06
C SER A 64 52.08 -4.12 -8.60
N PHE A 65 52.24 -5.36 -9.08
CA PHE A 65 53.36 -6.25 -8.79
C PHE A 65 54.18 -6.59 -10.04
N GLY A 66 54.23 -5.69 -11.04
CA GLY A 66 55.00 -5.92 -12.26
C GLY A 66 54.40 -7.02 -13.15
N ASN A 67 53.07 -7.08 -13.23
CA ASN A 67 52.29 -8.12 -13.89
C ASN A 67 52.47 -9.53 -13.29
N ASN A 68 52.83 -9.61 -12.00
CA ASN A 68 52.99 -10.87 -11.28
C ASN A 68 51.70 -11.30 -10.58
N SER A 69 50.87 -12.07 -11.29
CA SER A 69 49.61 -12.59 -10.75
C SER A 69 49.79 -13.54 -9.57
N VAL A 70 50.92 -14.26 -9.48
CA VAL A 70 51.20 -15.14 -8.34
C VAL A 70 51.41 -14.32 -7.07
N LYS A 71 52.19 -13.23 -7.15
CA LYS A 71 52.41 -12.35 -5.99
C LYS A 71 51.11 -11.67 -5.55
N PHE A 72 50.28 -11.22 -6.49
CA PHE A 72 48.96 -10.68 -6.16
C PHE A 72 48.06 -11.73 -5.49
N ASN A 73 47.98 -12.94 -6.04
CA ASN A 73 47.15 -14.01 -5.46
C ASN A 73 47.65 -14.43 -4.07
N ASN A 74 48.96 -14.44 -3.84
CA ASN A 74 49.51 -14.70 -2.51
C ASN A 74 49.14 -13.59 -1.51
N PHE A 75 49.11 -12.33 -1.94
CA PHE A 75 48.61 -11.23 -1.10
C PHE A 75 47.13 -11.41 -0.76
N VAL A 76 46.31 -11.78 -1.74
CA VAL A 76 44.90 -12.15 -1.54
C VAL A 76 44.79 -13.26 -0.50
N SER A 77 45.47 -14.39 -0.67
CA SER A 77 45.41 -15.52 0.27
C SER A 77 45.89 -15.17 1.68
N ALA A 78 46.93 -14.34 1.80
CA ALA A 78 47.40 -13.88 3.09
C ALA A 78 46.36 -12.97 3.80
N LEU A 79 45.67 -12.11 3.05
CA LEU A 79 44.58 -11.30 3.59
C LEU A 79 43.36 -12.16 3.96
N GLN A 80 43.03 -13.20 3.18
CA GLN A 80 41.98 -14.16 3.54
C GLN A 80 42.29 -14.89 4.84
N ALA A 81 43.54 -15.32 5.05
CA ALA A 81 43.96 -15.97 6.29
C ALA A 81 43.84 -15.03 7.50
N VAL A 82 44.02 -13.72 7.33
CA VAL A 82 43.68 -12.74 8.38
C VAL A 82 42.18 -12.73 8.64
N GLY A 83 41.36 -12.77 7.59
CA GLY A 83 39.90 -12.87 7.71
C GLY A 83 39.40 -14.14 8.43
N GLU A 84 40.18 -15.23 8.41
CA GLU A 84 39.89 -16.48 9.13
C GLU A 84 40.31 -16.46 10.60
N GLY A 85 41.09 -15.45 11.01
CA GLY A 85 41.56 -15.30 12.38
C GLY A 85 40.48 -14.78 13.35
N ALA A 86 40.75 -14.92 14.65
CA ALA A 86 39.89 -14.41 15.71
C ALA A 86 40.58 -13.26 16.47
N TYR A 87 39.89 -12.12 16.60
CA TYR A 87 40.45 -10.89 17.16
C TYR A 87 39.52 -10.24 18.21
N PRO A 88 39.41 -10.81 19.42
CA PRO A 88 38.39 -10.40 20.41
C PRO A 88 38.73 -9.11 21.18
N ASP A 89 39.70 -8.32 20.71
CA ASP A 89 40.23 -7.16 21.42
C ASP A 89 39.47 -5.85 21.18
N SER A 90 38.48 -5.86 20.30
CA SER A 90 37.46 -4.82 20.20
C SER A 90 36.09 -5.40 20.56
N GLY A 91 35.21 -4.53 21.09
CA GLY A 91 33.78 -4.86 21.12
C GLY A 91 33.21 -4.92 19.69
N PRO A 92 31.99 -5.44 19.54
CA PRO A 92 31.22 -5.35 18.30
C PRO A 92 31.33 -3.96 17.68
N ASP A 93 31.63 -3.89 16.40
CA ASP A 93 31.63 -2.66 15.58
C ASP A 93 32.74 -1.64 15.91
N GLY A 94 33.69 -1.99 16.79
CA GLY A 94 34.87 -1.17 17.11
C GLY A 94 36.12 -1.58 16.31
N GLU A 95 37.01 -0.60 16.05
CA GLU A 95 38.34 -0.87 15.49
C GLU A 95 39.09 -1.90 16.35
N SER A 96 39.53 -3.01 15.75
CA SER A 96 40.36 -4.01 16.43
C SER A 96 41.83 -3.70 16.17
N VAL A 97 42.56 -3.41 17.24
CA VAL A 97 43.99 -3.09 17.18
C VAL A 97 44.77 -4.30 16.66
N LYS A 98 44.45 -5.51 17.12
CA LYS A 98 45.12 -6.75 16.68
C LYS A 98 44.77 -7.12 15.25
N LEU A 99 43.50 -6.97 14.83
CA LEU A 99 43.11 -7.21 13.44
C LEU A 99 43.83 -6.21 12.53
N GLN A 100 43.79 -4.93 12.88
CA GLN A 100 44.43 -3.89 12.09
C GLN A 100 45.96 -4.09 12.03
N ALA A 101 46.59 -4.52 13.13
CA ALA A 101 48.01 -4.87 13.14
C ALA A 101 48.33 -6.08 12.23
N ALA A 102 47.46 -7.10 12.20
CA ALA A 102 47.60 -8.24 11.31
C ALA A 102 47.51 -7.83 9.83
N ILE A 103 46.55 -6.98 9.47
CA ILE A 103 46.41 -6.44 8.11
C ILE A 103 47.62 -5.57 7.73
N ASN A 104 48.06 -4.67 8.62
CA ASN A 104 49.25 -3.84 8.39
C ASN A 104 50.49 -4.71 8.11
N LYS A 105 50.66 -5.80 8.87
CA LYS A 105 51.78 -6.73 8.68
C LYS A 105 51.78 -7.34 7.27
N ILE A 106 50.63 -7.86 6.83
CA ILE A 106 50.52 -8.45 5.49
C ILE A 106 50.74 -7.37 4.41
N ALA A 107 50.14 -6.19 4.56
CA ALA A 107 50.34 -5.09 3.61
C ALA A 107 51.83 -4.71 3.49
N ASN A 108 52.53 -4.56 4.62
CA ASN A 108 53.97 -4.23 4.64
C ASN A 108 54.82 -5.30 3.96
N GLU A 109 54.53 -6.58 4.18
CA GLU A 109 55.23 -7.70 3.56
C GLU A 109 55.12 -7.67 2.03
N TYR A 110 53.92 -7.46 1.49
CA TYR A 110 53.69 -7.56 0.05
C TYR A 110 54.02 -6.27 -0.71
N LEU A 111 53.75 -5.12 -0.10
CA LEU A 111 53.88 -3.79 -0.71
C LEU A 111 55.22 -3.11 -0.41
N GLY A 112 56.01 -3.62 0.55
CA GLY A 112 57.25 -2.97 0.98
C GLY A 112 57.01 -1.65 1.73
N THR A 113 55.88 -1.55 2.42
CA THR A 113 55.44 -0.36 3.16
C THR A 113 55.72 -0.49 4.66
N HIS A 114 55.32 0.52 5.44
CA HIS A 114 55.56 0.61 6.89
C HIS A 114 54.29 1.04 7.66
N TYR A 115 53.11 0.57 7.26
CA TYR A 115 51.83 0.89 7.91
C TYR A 115 51.83 0.50 9.39
N GLY A 116 51.31 1.38 10.24
CA GLY A 116 51.26 1.19 11.70
C GLY A 116 52.62 1.18 12.42
N GLU A 117 53.73 1.31 11.71
CA GLU A 117 55.08 1.31 12.29
C GLU A 117 55.51 2.71 12.74
N HIS A 118 56.39 2.77 13.74
CA HIS A 118 56.94 4.03 14.22
C HIS A 118 57.96 4.61 13.22
N ASN A 119 57.69 5.82 12.73
CA ASN A 119 58.55 6.51 11.81
C ASN A 119 59.71 7.19 12.54
N LYS A 120 60.92 6.64 12.39
CA LYS A 120 62.13 7.16 13.05
C LYS A 120 62.51 8.57 12.64
N LYS A 121 62.04 9.06 11.47
CA LYS A 121 62.36 10.40 10.97
C LYS A 121 61.40 11.47 11.51
N THR A 122 60.12 11.13 11.66
CA THR A 122 59.08 12.08 12.09
C THR A 122 58.68 11.92 13.55
N GLY A 123 59.06 10.81 14.20
CA GLY A 123 58.67 10.49 15.57
C GLY A 123 57.18 10.13 15.72
N LYS A 124 56.47 9.87 14.62
CA LYS A 124 55.03 9.56 14.59
C LYS A 124 54.80 8.14 14.11
N ILE A 125 53.66 7.55 14.49
CA ILE A 125 53.19 6.28 13.92
C ILE A 125 52.69 6.54 12.50
N ASN A 126 53.12 5.72 11.54
CA ASN A 126 52.61 5.78 10.17
C ASN A 126 51.12 5.37 10.16
N PRO A 127 50.28 5.96 9.29
CA PRO A 127 48.87 5.59 9.20
C PRO A 127 48.65 4.09 9.00
N ASN A 128 47.49 3.59 9.41
CA ASN A 128 47.11 2.19 9.19
C ASN A 128 46.74 1.94 7.72
N PHE A 129 46.97 0.71 7.25
CA PHE A 129 46.48 0.26 5.96
C PHE A 129 44.95 0.23 5.95
N GLY A 130 44.34 0.81 4.92
CA GLY A 130 42.90 0.91 4.76
C GLY A 130 42.55 1.70 3.50
N TYR A 131 41.27 1.89 3.23
CA TYR A 131 40.80 2.57 2.02
C TYR A 131 41.32 4.01 1.91
N GLY A 132 41.57 4.69 3.04
CA GLY A 132 42.07 6.07 3.06
C GLY A 132 43.59 6.24 2.93
N ASN A 133 44.40 5.20 3.19
CA ASN A 133 45.85 5.35 3.33
C ASN A 133 46.68 4.36 2.50
N ASN A 134 46.04 3.53 1.69
CA ASN A 134 46.75 2.54 0.90
C ASN A 134 47.57 3.20 -0.24
N THR A 135 48.57 2.47 -0.75
CA THR A 135 49.49 2.91 -1.81
C THR A 135 49.11 2.33 -3.18
N GLY A 136 47.89 1.80 -3.32
CA GLY A 136 47.42 1.10 -4.52
C GLY A 136 47.35 1.96 -5.77
N GLY A 137 47.54 3.27 -5.64
CA GLY A 137 47.75 4.17 -6.78
C GLY A 137 46.49 4.42 -7.60
N SER A 138 45.31 4.07 -7.10
CA SER A 138 44.04 4.33 -7.78
C SER A 138 43.74 5.82 -7.93
N GLY A 139 44.32 6.67 -7.08
CA GLY A 139 44.01 8.11 -7.02
C GLY A 139 42.58 8.42 -6.54
N LEU A 140 41.83 7.38 -6.16
CA LEU A 140 40.45 7.44 -5.70
C LEU A 140 40.39 7.78 -4.20
N THR A 141 39.33 8.47 -3.79
CA THR A 141 39.01 8.65 -2.37
C THR A 141 38.66 7.31 -1.71
N ALA A 142 38.67 7.26 -0.37
CA ALA A 142 38.28 6.06 0.37
C ALA A 142 36.89 5.56 -0.06
N ASP A 143 35.90 6.46 -0.16
CA ASP A 143 34.54 6.14 -0.57
C ASP A 143 34.49 5.54 -1.99
N GLN A 144 35.19 6.15 -2.94
CA GLN A 144 35.26 5.65 -4.32
C GLN A 144 35.90 4.25 -4.39
N GLN A 145 36.89 3.97 -3.55
CA GLN A 145 37.49 2.64 -3.47
C GLN A 145 36.55 1.62 -2.82
N ILE A 146 35.79 2.02 -1.79
CA ILE A 146 34.77 1.17 -1.16
C ILE A 146 33.66 0.87 -2.19
N GLN A 147 33.22 1.85 -2.97
CA GLN A 147 32.27 1.66 -4.06
C GLN A 147 32.84 0.72 -5.14
N ALA A 148 34.11 0.87 -5.52
CA ALA A 148 34.77 -0.04 -6.44
C ALA A 148 34.85 -1.48 -5.89
N THR A 149 35.09 -1.66 -4.58
CA THR A 149 34.97 -2.96 -3.92
C THR A 149 33.54 -3.48 -3.99
N PHE A 150 32.54 -2.65 -3.69
CA PHE A 150 31.12 -3.04 -3.75
C PHE A 150 30.75 -3.56 -5.14
N ASN A 151 31.15 -2.86 -6.21
CA ASN A 151 30.88 -3.27 -7.59
C ASN A 151 31.48 -4.65 -7.94
N HIS A 152 32.51 -5.10 -7.23
CA HIS A 152 33.07 -6.45 -7.40
C HIS A 152 32.31 -7.54 -6.64
N ILE A 153 31.53 -7.20 -5.60
CA ILE A 153 30.77 -8.15 -4.78
C ILE A 153 29.27 -8.14 -5.08
N GLU A 154 28.75 -7.05 -5.68
CA GLU A 154 27.35 -6.84 -6.04
C GLU A 154 26.75 -8.07 -6.73
N GLY A 155 27.48 -8.67 -7.68
CA GLY A 155 27.06 -9.84 -8.44
C GLY A 155 26.67 -11.06 -7.59
N THR A 156 27.24 -11.22 -6.38
CA THR A 156 26.86 -12.29 -5.45
C THR A 156 25.47 -12.06 -4.87
N TYR A 157 25.17 -10.82 -4.50
CA TYR A 157 23.85 -10.44 -4.00
C TYR A 157 22.82 -10.45 -5.11
N GLU A 158 23.19 -10.01 -6.33
CA GLU A 158 22.33 -10.08 -7.51
C GLU A 158 21.95 -11.51 -7.85
N THR A 159 22.91 -12.44 -7.81
CA THR A 159 22.64 -13.87 -8.03
C THR A 159 21.67 -14.42 -6.99
N THR A 160 21.80 -13.97 -5.73
CA THR A 160 20.89 -14.37 -4.64
C THR A 160 19.49 -13.81 -4.87
N LEU A 161 19.38 -12.54 -5.26
CA LEU A 161 18.13 -11.88 -5.57
C LEU A 161 17.44 -12.55 -6.77
N ASP A 162 18.15 -12.80 -7.87
CA ASP A 162 17.61 -13.45 -9.06
C ASP A 162 17.13 -14.88 -8.78
N SER A 163 17.88 -15.62 -7.97
CA SER A 163 17.48 -16.96 -7.52
C SER A 163 16.20 -16.90 -6.67
N TRP A 164 16.07 -15.88 -5.83
CA TRP A 164 14.88 -15.66 -5.03
C TRP A 164 13.68 -15.20 -5.87
N LEU A 165 13.89 -14.39 -6.91
CA LEU A 165 12.85 -13.90 -7.83
C LEU A 165 12.28 -15.00 -8.75
N GLN A 166 12.96 -16.15 -8.88
CA GLN A 166 12.50 -17.33 -9.62
C GLN A 166 11.99 -17.00 -11.04
N GLY A 167 12.69 -16.11 -11.75
CA GLY A 167 12.39 -15.75 -13.13
C GLY A 167 11.53 -14.48 -13.30
N VAL A 168 11.02 -13.87 -12.22
CA VAL A 168 10.43 -12.53 -12.29
C VAL A 168 11.51 -11.53 -12.69
N GLN A 169 11.38 -10.94 -13.87
CA GLN A 169 12.35 -9.97 -14.39
C GLN A 169 12.08 -8.58 -13.82
N ILE A 170 13.02 -8.09 -13.02
CA ILE A 170 13.05 -6.70 -12.56
C ILE A 170 14.36 -6.10 -13.09
N PRO A 171 14.32 -5.14 -14.04
CA PRO A 171 15.52 -4.50 -14.57
C PRO A 171 16.19 -3.62 -13.50
N ASP A 172 17.34 -3.06 -13.83
CA ASP A 172 17.96 -2.00 -13.03
C ASP A 172 16.94 -0.87 -12.79
N SER A 173 16.53 -0.71 -11.55
CA SER A 173 15.45 0.20 -11.14
C SER A 173 15.54 0.53 -9.65
N THR A 174 14.78 1.52 -9.19
CA THR A 174 14.70 1.80 -7.74
C THR A 174 14.10 0.63 -6.97
N GLU A 175 13.13 -0.08 -7.55
CA GLU A 175 12.56 -1.31 -6.96
C GLU A 175 13.62 -2.40 -6.81
N ARG A 176 14.42 -2.66 -7.84
CA ARG A 176 15.51 -3.64 -7.76
C ARG A 176 16.56 -3.23 -6.72
N ALA A 177 16.86 -1.93 -6.61
CA ALA A 177 17.81 -1.43 -5.61
C ALA A 177 17.30 -1.65 -4.18
N ALA A 178 16.01 -1.39 -3.91
CA ALA A 178 15.37 -1.71 -2.63
C ALA A 178 15.44 -3.21 -2.31
N LEU A 179 15.14 -4.09 -3.28
CA LEU A 179 15.23 -5.53 -3.12
C LEU A 179 16.68 -6.02 -2.92
N LEU A 180 17.65 -5.42 -3.59
CA LEU A 180 19.06 -5.76 -3.38
C LEU A 180 19.55 -5.32 -2.00
N SER A 181 19.10 -4.15 -1.48
CA SER A 181 19.38 -3.73 -0.10
C SER A 181 18.80 -4.72 0.92
N LEU A 182 17.58 -5.21 0.70
CA LEU A 182 16.98 -6.27 1.53
C LEU A 182 17.75 -7.60 1.45
N THR A 183 18.32 -7.91 0.28
CA THR A 183 19.19 -9.09 0.09
C THR A 183 20.50 -8.92 0.85
N TYR A 184 21.10 -7.73 0.80
CA TYR A 184 22.30 -7.38 1.55
C TYR A 184 22.10 -7.54 3.06
N ASN A 185 20.94 -7.07 3.56
CA ASN A 185 20.54 -7.23 4.95
C ASN A 185 19.99 -8.62 5.29
N ASN A 186 20.15 -9.60 4.40
CA ASN A 186 19.81 -11.00 4.61
C ASN A 186 18.30 -11.26 4.89
N LEU A 187 17.40 -10.37 4.43
CA LEU A 187 15.95 -10.58 4.43
C LEU A 187 15.45 -11.29 3.18
N ILE A 188 16.18 -11.15 2.06
CA ILE A 188 15.90 -11.86 0.81
C ILE A 188 16.97 -12.94 0.61
N GLY A 189 16.53 -14.12 0.18
CA GLY A 189 17.37 -15.30 0.00
C GLY A 189 16.58 -16.60 0.17
N PRO A 190 17.24 -17.77 0.08
CA PRO A 190 16.56 -19.06 0.14
C PRO A 190 15.68 -19.22 1.39
N GLY A 191 14.38 -19.46 1.18
CA GLY A 191 13.40 -19.67 2.25
C GLY A 191 12.97 -18.41 3.02
N LYS A 192 13.33 -17.20 2.56
CA LYS A 192 13.05 -15.95 3.27
C LYS A 192 12.02 -15.08 2.55
N SER A 193 11.33 -14.25 3.34
CA SER A 193 10.33 -13.27 2.89
C SER A 193 9.30 -13.81 1.88
N PRO A 194 8.62 -14.95 2.16
CA PRO A 194 7.74 -15.61 1.19
C PRO A 194 6.54 -14.76 0.78
N HIS A 195 6.03 -13.91 1.68
CA HIS A 195 4.91 -13.00 1.36
C HIS A 195 5.33 -11.85 0.44
N LEU A 196 6.52 -11.28 0.64
CA LEU A 196 7.08 -10.31 -0.30
C LEU A 196 7.34 -10.95 -1.66
N HIS A 197 7.88 -12.17 -1.70
CA HIS A 197 8.06 -12.92 -2.94
C HIS A 197 6.73 -13.10 -3.68
N ALA A 198 5.69 -13.56 -2.97
CA ALA A 198 4.37 -13.77 -3.55
C ALA A 198 3.79 -12.47 -4.13
N ALA A 199 3.91 -11.35 -3.41
CA ALA A 199 3.45 -10.05 -3.88
C ALA A 199 4.17 -9.58 -5.15
N ILE A 200 5.50 -9.75 -5.21
CA ILE A 200 6.29 -9.45 -6.40
C ILE A 200 5.89 -10.35 -7.58
N ALA A 201 5.77 -11.66 -7.35
CA ALA A 201 5.39 -12.63 -8.38
C ALA A 201 3.98 -12.40 -8.94
N SER A 202 3.05 -11.92 -8.10
CA SER A 202 1.69 -11.56 -8.53
C SER A 202 1.56 -10.13 -9.06
N SER A 203 2.67 -9.37 -9.17
CA SER A 203 2.65 -7.93 -9.51
C SER A 203 1.73 -7.08 -8.63
N ASN A 204 1.65 -7.43 -7.35
CA ASN A 204 0.93 -6.64 -6.35
C ASN A 204 1.90 -5.67 -5.68
N ARG A 205 2.08 -4.49 -6.31
CA ARG A 205 3.01 -3.46 -5.85
C ARG A 205 2.63 -2.97 -4.45
N ALA A 206 1.35 -2.73 -4.20
CA ALA A 206 0.88 -2.23 -2.91
C ALA A 206 1.19 -3.21 -1.77
N GLU A 207 0.96 -4.51 -2.00
CA GLU A 207 1.30 -5.54 -1.02
C GLU A 207 2.82 -5.67 -0.84
N ALA A 208 3.61 -5.62 -1.91
CA ALA A 208 5.07 -5.66 -1.79
C ALA A 208 5.60 -4.47 -0.96
N TRP A 209 5.09 -3.27 -1.22
CA TRP A 209 5.38 -2.08 -0.43
C TRP A 209 5.01 -2.24 1.05
N TYR A 210 3.82 -2.81 1.34
CA TYR A 210 3.40 -3.11 2.71
C TYR A 210 4.36 -4.08 3.40
N GLN A 211 4.74 -5.16 2.71
CA GLN A 211 5.64 -6.16 3.25
C GLN A 211 6.99 -5.54 3.61
N ILE A 212 7.52 -4.65 2.77
CA ILE A 212 8.76 -3.92 3.05
C ILE A 212 8.57 -2.96 4.22
N ARG A 213 7.58 -2.07 4.18
CA ARG A 213 7.42 -0.99 5.18
C ARG A 213 7.04 -1.50 6.58
N TYR A 214 6.12 -2.45 6.64
CA TYR A 214 5.43 -2.83 7.88
C TYR A 214 5.79 -4.22 8.40
N ASN A 215 6.02 -5.19 7.50
CA ASN A 215 6.09 -6.60 7.87
C ASN A 215 7.50 -7.22 7.80
N SER A 216 8.54 -6.39 7.69
CA SER A 216 9.93 -6.85 7.52
C SER A 216 10.86 -6.49 8.68
N ASN A 217 10.36 -5.77 9.69
CA ASN A 217 11.19 -5.29 10.79
C ASN A 217 11.59 -6.42 11.75
N GLY A 218 10.71 -7.39 12.02
CA GLY A 218 10.96 -8.45 13.01
C GLY A 218 11.09 -7.89 14.44
N GLY A 219 10.95 -8.72 15.47
CA GLY A 219 11.17 -8.31 16.87
C GLY A 219 10.28 -7.15 17.42
N PRO A 220 10.44 -6.77 18.71
CA PRO A 220 9.69 -5.66 19.31
C PRO A 220 10.20 -4.28 18.89
N ALA A 221 9.30 -3.30 18.70
CA ALA A 221 9.61 -1.93 18.25
C ALA A 221 10.75 -1.22 19.01
N LYS A 222 10.88 -1.48 20.32
CA LYS A 222 11.93 -0.88 21.17
C LYS A 222 13.35 -1.40 20.90
N SER A 223 13.47 -2.50 20.17
CA SER A 223 14.76 -3.15 19.92
C SER A 223 15.41 -2.76 18.58
N GLN A 224 14.76 -1.92 17.76
CA GLN A 224 15.14 -1.75 16.36
C GLN A 224 14.88 -0.38 15.71
N PRO A 225 15.14 0.78 16.36
CA PRO A 225 14.90 2.08 15.75
C PRO A 225 15.63 2.25 14.40
N GLY A 226 16.82 1.66 14.25
CA GLY A 226 17.60 1.67 13.01
C GLY A 226 17.02 0.80 11.88
N ILE A 227 16.48 -0.39 12.20
CA ILE A 227 15.90 -1.27 11.18
C ILE A 227 14.60 -0.66 10.63
N ALA A 228 13.73 -0.16 11.52
CA ALA A 228 12.50 0.51 11.09
C ALA A 228 12.77 1.73 10.21
N LYS A 229 13.79 2.55 10.54
CA LYS A 229 14.23 3.67 9.68
C LYS A 229 14.56 3.16 8.28
N ARG A 230 15.42 2.14 8.19
CA ARG A 230 15.82 1.53 6.92
C ARG A 230 14.61 1.01 6.12
N ARG A 231 13.61 0.40 6.76
CA ARG A 231 12.41 -0.08 6.05
C ARG A 231 11.52 1.03 5.52
N TYR A 232 11.45 2.18 6.20
CA TYR A 232 10.81 3.36 5.63
C TYR A 232 11.55 3.87 4.39
N ASP A 233 12.88 3.96 4.46
CA ASP A 233 13.73 4.37 3.34
C ASP A 233 13.56 3.40 2.15
N GLU A 234 13.72 2.08 2.38
CA GLU A 234 13.58 1.05 1.34
C GLU A 234 12.18 1.01 0.73
N ALA A 235 11.12 1.18 1.53
CA ALA A 235 9.75 1.23 1.02
C ALA A 235 9.48 2.49 0.19
N ALA A 236 10.04 3.64 0.57
CA ALA A 236 9.93 4.87 -0.23
C ALA A 236 10.69 4.76 -1.55
N ILE A 237 11.85 4.08 -1.55
CA ILE A 237 12.66 3.82 -2.76
C ILE A 237 11.96 2.81 -3.67
N PHE A 238 11.37 1.75 -3.11
CA PHE A 238 10.54 0.81 -3.86
C PHE A 238 9.30 1.49 -4.46
N GLY A 239 8.68 2.39 -3.69
CA GLY A 239 7.54 3.20 -4.12
C GLY A 239 6.20 2.47 -4.03
N LEU A 240 5.19 3.16 -3.49
CA LEU A 240 3.82 2.65 -3.48
C LEU A 240 3.16 2.73 -4.87
N TYR A 241 3.59 3.70 -5.67
CA TYR A 241 3.04 4.00 -6.99
C TYR A 241 4.04 3.63 -8.10
N ALA A 242 3.51 3.16 -9.21
CA ALA A 242 4.20 3.03 -10.48
C ALA A 242 4.61 4.42 -11.02
N PRO A 243 5.61 4.49 -11.91
CA PRO A 243 5.91 5.72 -12.64
C PRO A 243 4.70 6.17 -13.47
N GLY A 244 4.36 7.46 -13.37
CA GLY A 244 3.31 8.10 -14.17
C GLY A 244 2.12 8.59 -13.34
N ALA A 245 0.99 8.78 -14.01
CA ALA A 245 -0.27 9.14 -13.35
C ALA A 245 -0.87 7.93 -12.64
N VAL A 246 -1.39 8.15 -11.43
CA VAL A 246 -2.09 7.12 -10.66
C VAL A 246 -3.31 6.67 -11.43
N THR A 247 -3.47 5.35 -11.59
CA THR A 247 -4.64 4.78 -12.26
C THR A 247 -5.66 4.30 -11.25
N GLN A 248 -6.93 4.22 -11.64
CA GLN A 248 -8.00 3.58 -10.86
C GLN A 248 -7.60 2.19 -10.32
N ALA A 249 -7.01 1.33 -11.16
CA ALA A 249 -6.63 -0.02 -10.77
C ALA A 249 -5.53 -0.03 -9.70
N GLU A 250 -4.56 0.88 -9.82
CA GLU A 250 -3.51 1.06 -8.82
C GLU A 250 -4.06 1.62 -7.51
N ALA A 251 -4.90 2.65 -7.57
CA ALA A 251 -5.51 3.24 -6.39
C ALA A 251 -6.39 2.22 -5.64
N LEU A 252 -7.17 1.41 -6.38
CA LEU A 252 -7.92 0.29 -5.80
C LEU A 252 -6.99 -0.74 -5.13
N GLN A 253 -5.92 -1.17 -5.79
CA GLN A 253 -4.97 -2.13 -5.21
C GLN A 253 -4.34 -1.61 -3.90
N ILE A 254 -4.03 -0.30 -3.83
CA ILE A 254 -3.53 0.36 -2.63
C ILE A 254 -4.54 0.30 -1.48
N TYR A 255 -5.79 0.68 -1.73
CA TYR A 255 -6.82 0.67 -0.69
C TYR A 255 -7.28 -0.74 -0.31
N GLN A 256 -7.19 -1.70 -1.23
CA GLN A 256 -7.39 -3.12 -0.94
C GLN A 256 -6.33 -3.63 0.04
N MET A 257 -5.05 -3.30 -0.18
CA MET A 257 -3.97 -3.61 0.77
C MET A 257 -4.24 -2.96 2.13
N CYS A 258 -4.59 -1.67 2.15
CA CYS A 258 -4.89 -0.96 3.40
C CYS A 258 -6.08 -1.57 4.16
N THR A 259 -7.12 -1.98 3.44
CA THR A 259 -8.31 -2.61 4.02
C THR A 259 -7.99 -4.00 4.55
N ALA A 260 -7.23 -4.81 3.80
CA ALA A 260 -6.79 -6.13 4.22
C ALA A 260 -5.99 -6.10 5.54
N HIS A 261 -5.02 -5.19 5.64
CA HIS A 261 -4.16 -5.06 6.83
C HIS A 261 -4.73 -4.18 7.94
N GLY A 262 -5.81 -3.45 7.65
CA GLY A 262 -6.50 -2.54 8.55
C GLY A 262 -5.75 -1.22 8.72
N LEU A 263 -6.31 -0.13 8.20
CA LEU A 263 -5.74 1.23 8.29
C LEU A 263 -5.36 1.64 9.72
N ASN A 264 -6.16 1.27 10.72
CA ASN A 264 -5.84 1.57 12.12
C ASN A 264 -4.58 0.85 12.63
N ASN A 265 -4.31 -0.37 12.14
CA ASN A 265 -3.08 -1.10 12.47
C ASN A 265 -1.87 -0.42 11.83
N LEU A 266 -1.97 -0.02 10.56
CA LEU A 266 -0.90 0.69 9.86
C LEU A 266 -0.57 2.04 10.51
N LYS A 267 -1.61 2.79 10.91
CA LYS A 267 -1.44 4.04 11.68
C LYS A 267 -0.82 3.81 13.05
N ALA A 268 -1.27 2.77 13.76
CA ALA A 268 -0.71 2.42 15.06
C ALA A 268 0.77 2.05 14.94
N TYR A 269 1.15 1.35 13.87
CA TYR A 269 2.53 1.06 13.54
C TYR A 269 3.35 2.34 13.33
N ASP A 270 2.92 3.23 12.43
CA ASP A 270 3.63 4.50 12.16
C ASP A 270 3.76 5.34 13.43
N LYS A 271 2.75 5.33 14.31
CA LYS A 271 2.83 6.01 15.61
C LYS A 271 3.85 5.37 16.56
N GLN A 272 3.93 4.04 16.60
CA GLN A 272 4.91 3.32 17.41
C GLN A 272 6.34 3.52 16.90
N HIS A 273 6.50 3.70 15.59
CA HIS A 273 7.76 3.92 14.90
C HIS A 273 7.98 5.38 14.46
N ALA A 274 7.31 6.34 15.11
CA ALA A 274 7.31 7.74 14.70
C ALA A 274 8.73 8.33 14.63
N TRP A 275 9.60 7.99 15.60
CA TRP A 275 11.01 8.40 15.56
C TRP A 275 11.71 7.88 14.31
N SER A 276 11.51 6.60 13.97
CA SER A 276 12.14 5.99 12.78
C SER A 276 11.63 6.64 11.50
N LEU A 277 10.33 6.93 11.41
CA LEU A 277 9.75 7.64 10.26
C LEU A 277 10.31 9.06 10.10
N THR A 278 10.44 9.83 11.18
CA THR A 278 10.96 11.21 11.11
C THR A 278 12.47 11.31 10.89
N HIS A 279 13.21 10.21 11.13
CA HIS A 279 14.66 10.14 10.89
C HIS A 279 15.00 9.39 9.61
N ALA A 280 14.01 8.84 8.91
CA ALA A 280 14.12 8.32 7.57
C ALA A 280 14.47 9.48 6.60
N GLN A 281 15.15 9.20 5.49
CA GLN A 281 15.73 10.23 4.64
C GLN A 281 15.71 9.87 3.15
N SER A 282 15.78 10.90 2.31
CA SER A 282 16.04 10.71 0.89
C SER A 282 17.51 10.37 0.66
N ILE A 283 17.76 9.45 -0.27
CA ILE A 283 19.10 9.05 -0.70
C ILE A 283 19.43 9.82 -1.98
N SER A 284 20.54 10.55 -1.94
CA SER A 284 21.07 11.23 -3.13
C SER A 284 21.90 10.25 -3.96
N TYR A 285 21.68 10.22 -5.26
CA TYR A 285 22.36 9.33 -6.21
C TYR A 285 22.58 10.05 -7.55
N ALA A 286 23.13 9.35 -8.53
CA ALA A 286 23.58 9.90 -9.81
C ALA A 286 24.55 11.07 -9.57
N ASN A 287 25.55 10.85 -8.70
CA ASN A 287 26.49 11.88 -8.25
C ASN A 287 25.80 13.14 -7.64
N GLY A 288 24.65 12.93 -6.97
CA GLY A 288 23.89 14.00 -6.31
C GLY A 288 22.95 14.78 -7.22
N THR A 289 22.76 14.34 -8.47
CA THR A 289 21.80 14.99 -9.40
C THR A 289 20.38 14.46 -9.27
N ALA A 290 20.20 13.32 -8.60
CA ALA A 290 18.90 12.73 -8.33
C ALA A 290 18.76 12.39 -6.84
N GLN A 291 17.52 12.31 -6.37
CA GLN A 291 17.18 11.94 -5.00
C GLN A 291 15.98 10.99 -4.97
N THR A 292 16.00 10.04 -4.05
CA THR A 292 14.83 9.19 -3.79
C THR A 292 13.75 9.97 -3.03
N PRO A 293 12.48 9.54 -3.08
CA PRO A 293 11.43 10.14 -2.27
C PRO A 293 11.76 10.09 -0.78
N LEU A 294 11.43 11.14 -0.05
CA LEU A 294 11.46 11.14 1.42
C LEU A 294 10.29 10.28 1.92
N PRO A 295 10.50 9.36 2.88
CA PRO A 295 9.39 8.62 3.47
C PRO A 295 8.41 9.54 4.20
N GLU A 296 7.11 9.38 3.91
CA GLU A 296 6.05 10.20 4.49
C GLU A 296 5.11 9.42 5.39
N SER A 297 4.29 10.14 6.17
CA SER A 297 3.19 9.56 6.94
C SER A 297 2.19 8.84 6.03
N LEU A 298 1.56 7.78 6.53
CA LEU A 298 0.56 7.03 5.76
C LEU A 298 -0.51 7.92 5.11
N PRO A 299 -1.14 8.91 5.79
CA PRO A 299 -2.10 9.81 5.13
C PRO A 299 -1.54 10.55 3.92
N SER A 300 -0.30 11.06 4.01
CA SER A 300 0.37 11.76 2.92
C SER A 300 0.67 10.80 1.76
N THR A 301 1.17 9.60 2.08
CA THR A 301 1.47 8.57 1.09
C THR A 301 0.22 8.11 0.33
N LEU A 302 -0.95 8.06 0.98
CA LEU A 302 -2.21 7.65 0.34
C LEU A 302 -2.90 8.76 -0.46
N LEU A 303 -2.47 10.01 -0.36
CA LEU A 303 -3.17 11.16 -0.93
C LEU A 303 -3.40 11.05 -2.46
N PRO A 304 -2.41 10.64 -3.28
CA PRO A 304 -2.64 10.48 -4.73
C PRO A 304 -3.73 9.44 -5.06
N ALA A 305 -3.71 8.26 -4.41
CA ALA A 305 -4.76 7.26 -4.57
C ALA A 305 -6.12 7.77 -4.08
N ALA A 306 -6.14 8.51 -2.97
CA ALA A 306 -7.36 9.08 -2.41
C ALA A 306 -8.03 10.06 -3.37
N GLN A 307 -7.22 10.91 -4.01
CA GLN A 307 -7.68 11.90 -5.00
C GLN A 307 -8.26 11.21 -6.24
N GLU A 308 -7.59 10.18 -6.74
CA GLU A 308 -8.06 9.41 -7.90
C GLU A 308 -9.43 8.76 -7.62
N LEU A 309 -9.56 8.03 -6.50
CA LEU A 309 -10.83 7.38 -6.15
C LEU A 309 -11.94 8.39 -5.80
N SER A 310 -11.61 9.48 -5.12
CA SER A 310 -12.59 10.55 -4.84
C SER A 310 -13.07 11.21 -6.13
N SER A 311 -12.20 11.40 -7.13
CA SER A 311 -12.59 11.96 -8.42
C SER A 311 -13.50 11.03 -9.21
N LEU A 312 -13.26 9.73 -9.15
CA LEU A 312 -14.03 8.73 -9.90
C LEU A 312 -15.39 8.43 -9.25
N TYR A 313 -15.41 8.28 -7.92
CA TYR A 313 -16.57 7.75 -7.21
C TYR A 313 -17.18 8.73 -6.22
N GLY A 314 -16.42 9.75 -5.80
CA GLY A 314 -16.84 10.65 -4.74
C GLY A 314 -17.95 11.63 -5.12
N ASN A 315 -18.37 11.67 -6.39
CA ASN A 315 -19.47 12.52 -6.86
C ASN A 315 -19.30 14.01 -6.43
N GLY A 316 -18.08 14.53 -6.56
CA GLY A 316 -17.72 15.89 -6.14
C GLY A 316 -17.39 16.05 -4.65
N GLN A 317 -17.56 15.00 -3.83
CA GLN A 317 -17.06 14.96 -2.46
C GLN A 317 -15.59 14.51 -2.44
N SER A 318 -14.81 15.12 -1.55
CA SER A 318 -13.45 14.68 -1.22
C SER A 318 -13.45 13.96 0.11
N PHE A 319 -12.69 12.87 0.19
CA PHE A 319 -12.59 12.05 1.39
C PHE A 319 -11.21 12.21 2.04
N ASN A 320 -11.16 12.01 3.35
CA ASN A 320 -9.87 11.84 4.03
C ASN A 320 -9.20 10.59 3.47
N ALA A 321 -7.88 10.64 3.24
CA ALA A 321 -7.14 9.49 2.72
C ALA A 321 -7.22 8.23 3.62
N LEU A 322 -7.60 8.39 4.89
CA LEU A 322 -7.81 7.31 5.86
C LEU A 322 -9.26 6.84 5.98
N ASP A 323 -10.21 7.48 5.29
CA ASP A 323 -11.64 7.17 5.35
C ASP A 323 -12.15 6.65 3.98
N ILE A 324 -11.25 6.04 3.20
CA ILE A 324 -11.56 5.31 1.97
C ILE A 324 -11.22 3.83 2.18
N PHE A 325 -12.13 2.95 1.77
CA PHE A 325 -12.01 1.51 1.97
C PHE A 325 -12.39 0.77 0.68
N ALA A 326 -11.65 -0.29 0.35
CA ALA A 326 -11.88 -1.08 -0.85
C ALA A 326 -11.85 -2.58 -0.53
N ALA A 327 -12.90 -3.30 -0.92
CA ALA A 327 -12.99 -4.74 -0.79
C ALA A 327 -11.98 -5.42 -1.71
N SER A 328 -11.49 -6.58 -1.26
CA SER A 328 -10.55 -7.41 -2.02
C SER A 328 -11.09 -8.84 -2.07
N ALA A 329 -10.56 -9.68 -2.97
CA ALA A 329 -10.95 -11.08 -3.07
C ALA A 329 -10.82 -11.88 -1.74
N ASN A 330 -9.95 -11.42 -0.82
CA ASN A 330 -9.73 -12.06 0.48
C ASN A 330 -10.44 -11.32 1.65
N ARG A 331 -11.13 -10.22 1.37
CA ARG A 331 -11.84 -9.40 2.36
C ARG A 331 -13.03 -8.71 1.70
N THR A 332 -14.16 -9.39 1.76
CA THR A 332 -15.46 -8.97 1.21
C THR A 332 -16.27 -8.14 2.20
N ASP A 333 -15.94 -8.24 3.50
CA ASP A 333 -16.56 -7.43 4.56
C ASP A 333 -15.76 -6.14 4.79
N VAL A 334 -16.30 -5.03 4.32
CA VAL A 334 -15.72 -3.70 4.42
C VAL A 334 -16.60 -2.84 5.33
N SER A 335 -16.04 -2.43 6.47
CA SER A 335 -16.72 -1.52 7.40
C SER A 335 -15.88 -0.28 7.64
N ALA A 336 -16.50 0.89 7.52
CA ALA A 336 -15.92 2.19 7.78
C ALA A 336 -15.54 2.29 9.26
N THR A 337 -14.27 1.99 9.57
CA THR A 337 -13.72 2.16 10.92
C THR A 337 -13.00 3.51 11.00
N LEU A 338 -13.78 4.57 11.19
CA LEU A 338 -13.29 5.93 10.97
C LEU A 338 -12.34 6.46 12.03
N THR A 339 -11.55 7.42 11.57
CA THR A 339 -10.61 8.17 12.40
C THR A 339 -11.24 9.38 13.07
N VAL A 340 -12.32 9.90 12.48
CA VAL A 340 -13.18 10.94 13.05
C VAL A 340 -14.62 10.42 13.06
N PRO A 341 -15.29 10.38 14.22
CA PRO A 341 -16.70 9.99 14.28
C PRO A 341 -17.54 10.86 13.34
N ASN A 342 -18.43 10.23 12.57
CA ASN A 342 -19.42 10.91 11.72
C ASN A 342 -18.86 11.65 10.48
N SER A 343 -17.59 11.43 10.12
CA SER A 343 -17.06 11.93 8.83
C SER A 343 -17.57 11.09 7.66
N PRO A 344 -17.69 11.64 6.44
CA PRO A 344 -18.07 10.85 5.28
C PRO A 344 -16.97 9.86 4.89
N ALA A 345 -17.36 8.69 4.41
CA ALA A 345 -16.48 7.64 3.94
C ALA A 345 -16.80 7.21 2.50
N LEU A 346 -15.78 6.75 1.77
CA LEU A 346 -15.94 6.11 0.48
C LEU A 346 -15.67 4.62 0.63
N LEU A 347 -16.68 3.79 0.37
CA LEU A 347 -16.62 2.34 0.44
C LEU A 347 -16.81 1.78 -0.96
N LEU A 348 -15.83 1.00 -1.41
CA LEU A 348 -15.81 0.41 -2.74
C LEU A 348 -15.85 -1.11 -2.59
N ALA A 349 -16.89 -1.77 -3.06
CA ALA A 349 -16.87 -3.21 -3.22
C ALA A 349 -16.06 -3.62 -4.46
N GLY A 350 -15.74 -4.90 -4.51
CA GLY A 350 -14.90 -5.51 -5.51
C GLY A 350 -15.71 -6.45 -6.39
N SER A 351 -15.25 -7.69 -6.47
CA SER A 351 -15.90 -8.75 -7.22
C SER A 351 -16.41 -9.83 -6.28
N GLY A 352 -17.63 -10.33 -6.53
CA GLY A 352 -18.28 -11.30 -5.67
C GLY A 352 -19.23 -10.62 -4.70
N ALA A 353 -19.84 -11.39 -3.80
CA ALA A 353 -20.74 -10.82 -2.80
C ALA A 353 -19.96 -10.12 -1.70
N ASP A 354 -20.11 -8.80 -1.60
CA ASP A 354 -19.47 -7.94 -0.62
C ASP A 354 -20.47 -7.37 0.39
N THR A 355 -19.98 -7.01 1.58
CA THR A 355 -20.75 -6.30 2.60
C THR A 355 -20.07 -4.98 2.90
N LEU A 356 -20.76 -3.87 2.63
CA LEU A 356 -20.31 -2.51 2.85
C LEU A 356 -21.11 -1.90 3.99
N VAL A 357 -20.42 -1.55 5.06
CA VAL A 357 -21.03 -0.87 6.22
C VAL A 357 -20.40 0.51 6.35
N GLY A 358 -21.16 1.52 5.96
CA GLY A 358 -20.84 2.92 6.18
C GLY A 358 -20.84 3.27 7.67
N THR A 359 -20.75 4.55 7.92
CA THR A 359 -20.72 5.15 9.24
C THR A 359 -22.12 5.26 9.81
N LEU A 360 -22.24 5.55 11.10
CA LEU A 360 -23.57 5.66 11.69
C LEU A 360 -24.35 6.90 11.23
N THR A 361 -23.67 8.04 11.04
CA THR A 361 -24.32 9.34 10.74
C THR A 361 -23.60 10.18 9.67
N GLY A 362 -22.45 9.73 9.18
CA GLY A 362 -21.72 10.38 8.10
C GLY A 362 -22.45 10.21 6.76
N ASN A 363 -22.17 11.11 5.83
CA ASN A 363 -22.77 11.07 4.49
C ASN A 363 -21.86 10.26 3.57
N ASP A 364 -22.10 8.95 3.52
CA ASP A 364 -21.17 8.02 2.89
C ASP A 364 -21.50 7.78 1.43
N VAL A 365 -20.48 7.39 0.66
CA VAL A 365 -20.63 6.87 -0.69
C VAL A 365 -20.28 5.38 -0.67
N LEU A 366 -21.25 4.54 -0.99
CA LEU A 366 -21.10 3.09 -1.05
C LEU A 366 -21.27 2.64 -2.51
N VAL A 367 -20.23 2.05 -3.08
CA VAL A 367 -20.20 1.58 -4.48
C VAL A 367 -20.24 0.06 -4.49
N ALA A 368 -21.30 -0.53 -5.03
CA ALA A 368 -21.59 -1.97 -4.94
C ALA A 368 -20.59 -2.85 -5.72
N GLY A 369 -19.96 -2.36 -6.79
CA GLY A 369 -19.03 -3.18 -7.57
C GLY A 369 -19.77 -4.23 -8.40
N THR A 370 -19.31 -5.49 -8.37
CA THR A 370 -19.95 -6.60 -9.10
C THR A 370 -20.24 -7.74 -8.16
N GLY A 371 -21.44 -8.31 -8.22
CA GLY A 371 -21.81 -9.38 -7.30
C GLY A 371 -23.22 -9.14 -6.80
N SER A 372 -23.55 -9.74 -5.66
CA SER A 372 -24.80 -9.49 -4.96
C SER A 372 -24.41 -8.96 -3.59
N ASP A 373 -24.49 -7.65 -3.45
CA ASP A 373 -23.81 -6.92 -2.39
C ASP A 373 -24.80 -6.46 -1.33
N MET A 374 -24.33 -6.32 -0.09
CA MET A 374 -25.11 -5.76 1.01
C MET A 374 -24.53 -4.39 1.41
N LEU A 375 -25.31 -3.33 1.27
CA LEU A 375 -24.89 -1.95 1.52
C LEU A 375 -25.71 -1.35 2.67
N ALA A 376 -25.03 -0.87 3.71
CA ALA A 376 -25.65 -0.23 4.86
C ALA A 376 -24.95 1.09 5.17
N GLY A 377 -25.53 2.22 4.76
CA GLY A 377 -24.95 3.56 4.97
C GLY A 377 -25.30 4.21 6.31
N GLY A 378 -26.12 3.58 7.15
CA GLY A 378 -26.53 4.15 8.43
C GLY A 378 -27.65 5.19 8.30
N THR A 379 -27.54 6.31 9.01
CA THR A 379 -28.61 7.34 9.11
C THR A 379 -28.28 8.66 8.41
N GLY A 380 -27.04 8.81 7.91
CA GLY A 380 -26.60 9.99 7.16
C GLY A 380 -27.27 10.11 5.79
N VAL A 381 -26.93 11.16 5.05
CA VAL A 381 -27.39 11.34 3.66
C VAL A 381 -26.44 10.57 2.74
N ASN A 382 -26.77 9.31 2.48
CA ASN A 382 -25.89 8.39 1.78
C ASN A 382 -26.11 8.37 0.27
N ARG A 383 -25.05 8.05 -0.47
CA ARG A 383 -25.13 7.69 -1.89
C ARG A 383 -24.84 6.20 -2.03
N TYR A 384 -25.80 5.47 -2.58
CA TYR A 384 -25.63 4.09 -3.02
C TYR A 384 -25.42 4.12 -4.54
N ASP A 385 -24.20 3.81 -4.97
CA ASP A 385 -23.86 3.69 -6.39
C ASP A 385 -23.83 2.21 -6.76
N MET A 386 -24.86 1.78 -7.47
CA MET A 386 -25.03 0.39 -7.87
C MET A 386 -24.26 0.07 -9.18
N GLY A 387 -23.38 0.99 -9.60
CA GLY A 387 -22.54 0.85 -10.77
C GLY A 387 -23.34 0.79 -12.09
N ALA A 388 -22.65 0.39 -13.16
CA ALA A 388 -23.32 -0.10 -14.35
C ALA A 388 -23.60 -1.59 -14.13
N LEU A 389 -24.87 -1.97 -13.99
CA LEU A 389 -25.34 -3.37 -13.96
C LEU A 389 -25.01 -4.05 -15.29
N ALA A 390 -23.76 -4.49 -15.44
CA ALA A 390 -23.28 -5.12 -16.66
C ALA A 390 -21.94 -5.85 -16.42
N SER A 391 -22.00 -7.06 -15.88
CA SER A 391 -21.06 -8.13 -16.23
C SER A 391 -21.52 -9.52 -15.78
N VAL A 392 -22.41 -9.59 -14.78
CA VAL A 392 -23.01 -10.83 -14.27
C VAL A 392 -24.53 -10.65 -14.27
N ALA A 393 -25.25 -11.49 -15.01
CA ALA A 393 -26.71 -11.43 -15.06
C ALA A 393 -27.32 -12.10 -13.82
N ASN A 394 -28.44 -11.54 -13.35
CA ASN A 394 -29.21 -12.00 -12.19
C ASN A 394 -28.52 -11.71 -10.85
N VAL A 395 -27.98 -10.51 -10.71
CA VAL A 395 -27.44 -10.00 -9.45
C VAL A 395 -28.53 -9.33 -8.60
N THR A 396 -28.41 -9.45 -7.27
CA THR A 396 -29.32 -8.77 -6.34
C THR A 396 -28.52 -8.04 -5.28
N ASP A 397 -28.51 -6.72 -5.35
CA ASP A 397 -27.92 -5.89 -4.32
C ASP A 397 -28.97 -5.48 -3.30
N THR A 398 -28.60 -5.49 -2.02
CA THR A 398 -29.48 -5.18 -0.90
C THR A 398 -29.00 -3.94 -0.17
N ILE A 399 -29.86 -2.94 -0.05
CA ILE A 399 -29.64 -1.70 0.69
C ILE A 399 -30.42 -1.76 2.01
N ASN A 400 -29.73 -1.49 3.11
CA ASN A 400 -30.34 -1.28 4.41
C ASN A 400 -30.04 0.14 4.91
N ASP A 401 -31.00 1.05 4.73
CA ASP A 401 -30.90 2.45 5.15
C ASP A 401 -32.10 2.85 6.01
N SER A 402 -32.01 2.61 7.31
CA SER A 402 -33.10 2.95 8.24
C SER A 402 -33.42 4.46 8.33
N GLY A 403 -32.52 5.34 7.86
CA GLY A 403 -32.76 6.78 7.83
C GLY A 403 -33.70 7.19 6.68
N GLY A 404 -33.60 6.49 5.56
CA GLY A 404 -34.30 6.78 4.31
C GLY A 404 -33.82 8.08 3.64
N GLN A 405 -32.69 8.64 4.09
CA GLN A 405 -32.09 9.85 3.54
C GLN A 405 -31.01 9.46 2.53
N GLY A 406 -30.90 10.22 1.44
CA GLY A 406 -29.87 9.95 0.42
C GLY A 406 -30.44 9.60 -0.93
N SER A 407 -29.69 8.79 -1.68
CA SER A 407 -29.99 8.53 -3.10
C SER A 407 -29.38 7.24 -3.62
N ILE A 408 -30.04 6.63 -4.60
CA ILE A 408 -29.58 5.43 -5.31
C ILE A 408 -29.28 5.80 -6.77
N TRP A 409 -28.15 5.31 -7.29
CA TRP A 409 -27.64 5.67 -8.61
C TRP A 409 -27.23 4.45 -9.42
N LEU A 410 -27.47 4.53 -10.73
CA LEU A 410 -26.92 3.66 -11.77
C LEU A 410 -25.97 4.50 -12.63
N GLY A 411 -24.69 4.49 -12.25
CA GLY A 411 -23.70 5.41 -12.79
C GLY A 411 -24.13 6.87 -12.63
N ALA A 412 -24.34 7.56 -13.76
CA ALA A 412 -24.73 8.96 -13.78
C ALA A 412 -26.24 9.22 -13.56
N THR A 413 -27.07 8.18 -13.51
CA THR A 413 -28.53 8.32 -13.41
C THR A 413 -29.01 7.99 -12.00
N GLN A 414 -29.71 8.94 -11.35
CA GLN A 414 -30.38 8.67 -10.09
C GLN A 414 -31.68 7.90 -10.32
N LEU A 415 -31.92 6.86 -9.53
CA LEU A 415 -33.22 6.19 -9.46
C LEU A 415 -34.16 7.01 -8.57
N GLY A 416 -35.04 7.79 -9.21
CA GLY A 416 -35.98 8.69 -8.53
C GLY A 416 -37.44 8.24 -8.52
N GLY A 417 -37.74 7.00 -8.95
CA GLY A 417 -39.11 6.53 -9.19
C GLY A 417 -39.56 6.64 -10.66
N GLY A 418 -38.83 7.35 -11.50
CA GLY A 418 -39.10 7.47 -12.94
C GLY A 418 -40.28 8.38 -13.29
N SER A 419 -40.57 8.50 -14.59
CA SER A 419 -41.69 9.32 -15.09
C SER A 419 -42.80 8.44 -15.66
N GLY A 420 -44.04 8.92 -15.60
CA GLY A 420 -45.21 8.21 -16.14
C GLY A 420 -45.56 6.93 -15.37
N LEU A 421 -45.41 6.95 -14.06
CA LEU A 421 -45.68 5.79 -13.21
C LEU A 421 -47.13 5.31 -13.33
N THR A 422 -47.28 4.02 -13.66
CA THR A 422 -48.55 3.29 -13.58
C THR A 422 -48.52 2.36 -12.38
N LEU A 423 -49.58 2.32 -11.57
CA LEU A 423 -49.67 1.48 -10.37
C LEU A 423 -50.56 0.27 -10.63
N ASN A 424 -50.04 -0.92 -10.32
CA ASN A 424 -50.78 -2.18 -10.29
C ASN A 424 -50.66 -2.84 -8.91
N THR A 425 -51.66 -3.64 -8.53
CA THR A 425 -51.60 -4.48 -7.34
C THR A 425 -51.40 -5.94 -7.76
N ALA A 426 -50.30 -6.55 -7.31
CA ALA A 426 -50.02 -7.95 -7.57
C ALA A 426 -50.94 -8.86 -6.74
N SER A 427 -51.09 -10.12 -7.18
CA SER A 427 -51.98 -11.10 -6.53
C SER A 427 -51.61 -11.43 -5.08
N ASN A 428 -50.36 -11.16 -4.68
CA ASN A 428 -49.86 -11.32 -3.32
C ASN A 428 -50.06 -10.05 -2.45
N GLY A 429 -50.70 -9.01 -2.97
CA GLY A 429 -50.92 -7.73 -2.28
C GLY A 429 -49.77 -6.73 -2.42
N SER A 430 -48.68 -7.06 -3.12
CA SER A 430 -47.60 -6.09 -3.39
C SER A 430 -48.09 -4.98 -4.33
N LEU A 431 -47.64 -3.75 -4.07
CA LEU A 431 -47.90 -2.60 -4.93
C LEU A 431 -46.75 -2.47 -5.93
N VAL A 432 -47.06 -2.38 -7.22
CA VAL A 432 -46.05 -2.35 -8.30
C VAL A 432 -46.25 -1.09 -9.14
N TRP A 433 -45.28 -0.17 -9.07
CA TRP A 433 -45.21 0.98 -9.96
C TRP A 433 -44.32 0.64 -11.16
N THR A 434 -44.81 0.87 -12.37
CA THR A 434 -44.03 0.70 -13.60
C THR A 434 -43.79 2.06 -14.24
N ALA A 435 -42.53 2.45 -14.36
CA ALA A 435 -42.09 3.65 -15.05
C ALA A 435 -42.17 3.47 -16.57
N SER A 436 -42.16 4.59 -17.30
CA SER A 436 -42.22 4.61 -18.78
C SER A 436 -41.07 3.90 -19.48
N ASP A 437 -39.91 3.77 -18.82
CA ASP A 437 -38.74 3.02 -19.29
C ASP A 437 -38.83 1.51 -18.98
N GLY A 438 -39.91 1.06 -18.35
CA GLY A 438 -40.13 -0.32 -17.93
C GLY A 438 -39.53 -0.69 -16.58
N THR A 439 -38.91 0.26 -15.87
CA THR A 439 -38.40 0.04 -14.50
C THR A 439 -39.59 -0.18 -13.57
N GLN A 440 -39.56 -1.28 -12.82
CA GLN A 440 -40.59 -1.68 -11.88
C GLN A 440 -40.10 -1.46 -10.45
N TYR A 441 -40.94 -0.84 -9.63
CA TYR A 441 -40.76 -0.64 -8.20
C TYR A 441 -41.85 -1.44 -7.50
N ALA A 442 -41.51 -2.56 -6.88
CA ALA A 442 -42.45 -3.49 -6.25
C ALA A 442 -42.30 -3.44 -4.72
N PHE A 443 -43.28 -2.85 -4.04
CA PHE A 443 -43.31 -2.77 -2.58
C PHE A 443 -44.09 -3.94 -1.99
N THR A 444 -43.49 -4.61 -1.02
CA THR A 444 -44.13 -5.65 -0.21
C THR A 444 -44.15 -5.19 1.26
N PRO A 445 -45.33 -5.01 1.87
CA PRO A 445 -45.44 -4.67 3.29
C PRO A 445 -44.72 -5.67 4.19
N GLY A 446 -44.04 -5.18 5.22
CA GLY A 446 -43.43 -6.04 6.24
C GLY A 446 -44.49 -6.73 7.11
N SER A 447 -44.09 -7.76 7.84
CA SER A 447 -44.96 -8.48 8.79
C SER A 447 -45.21 -7.72 10.11
N GLY A 448 -44.78 -6.46 10.20
CA GLY A 448 -44.89 -5.61 11.39
C GLY A 448 -46.24 -4.91 11.50
N ALA A 449 -46.41 -4.14 12.58
CA ALA A 449 -47.64 -3.38 12.84
C ALA A 449 -47.85 -2.19 11.87
N ASP A 450 -46.79 -1.76 11.19
CA ASP A 450 -46.84 -0.66 10.23
C ASP A 450 -46.77 -1.21 8.80
N ALA A 451 -47.92 -1.33 8.14
CA ALA A 451 -48.02 -1.78 6.76
C ALA A 451 -47.35 -0.82 5.75
N GLY A 452 -46.97 0.38 6.17
CA GLY A 452 -46.23 1.37 5.37
C GLY A 452 -44.72 1.13 5.34
N ILE A 453 -44.18 0.26 6.20
CA ILE A 453 -42.77 -0.13 6.22
C ILE A 453 -42.63 -1.55 5.67
N GLY A 454 -41.72 -1.75 4.72
CA GLY A 454 -41.53 -3.04 4.08
C GLY A 454 -40.28 -3.12 3.23
N THR A 455 -40.31 -3.95 2.21
CA THR A 455 -39.21 -4.11 1.25
C THR A 455 -39.63 -3.58 -0.10
N LEU A 456 -38.79 -2.75 -0.72
CA LEU A 456 -38.94 -2.33 -2.11
C LEU A 456 -37.95 -3.09 -2.99
N SER A 457 -38.44 -3.80 -4.01
CA SER A 457 -37.59 -4.37 -5.07
C SER A 457 -37.70 -3.51 -6.33
N ILE A 458 -36.56 -3.15 -6.90
CA ILE A 458 -36.42 -2.42 -8.16
C ILE A 458 -35.89 -3.40 -9.21
N SER A 459 -36.54 -3.50 -10.35
CA SER A 459 -36.17 -4.44 -11.42
C SER A 459 -36.60 -3.97 -12.80
N GLY A 460 -36.08 -4.59 -13.87
CA GLY A 460 -36.47 -4.25 -15.24
C GLY A 460 -35.99 -2.86 -15.67
N GLY A 461 -36.41 -2.43 -16.86
CA GLY A 461 -36.09 -1.11 -17.41
C GLY A 461 -34.61 -0.75 -17.31
N ALA A 462 -34.28 0.26 -16.51
CA ALA A 462 -32.93 0.76 -16.30
C ALA A 462 -31.93 -0.28 -15.75
N LEU A 463 -32.41 -1.34 -15.10
CA LEU A 463 -31.59 -2.43 -14.58
C LEU A 463 -31.43 -3.59 -15.60
N GLY A 464 -32.21 -3.61 -16.67
CA GLY A 464 -32.23 -4.74 -17.61
C GLY A 464 -32.94 -5.98 -17.05
N THR A 465 -32.69 -7.14 -17.65
CA THR A 465 -33.36 -8.40 -17.29
C THR A 465 -32.55 -9.20 -16.27
N GLY A 466 -33.17 -9.53 -15.15
CA GLY A 466 -32.62 -10.44 -14.13
C GLY A 466 -32.07 -9.71 -12.90
N ASP A 467 -31.54 -8.51 -13.07
CA ASP A 467 -30.91 -7.75 -11.98
C ASP A 467 -31.94 -7.04 -11.11
N GLN A 468 -31.64 -6.95 -9.81
CA GLN A 468 -32.51 -6.33 -8.81
C GLN A 468 -31.73 -5.50 -7.80
N ILE A 469 -32.36 -4.41 -7.36
CA ILE A 469 -31.96 -3.68 -6.15
C ILE A 469 -33.09 -3.88 -5.13
N VAL A 470 -32.74 -4.39 -3.96
CA VAL A 470 -33.66 -4.60 -2.84
C VAL A 470 -33.36 -3.56 -1.77
N ILE A 471 -34.38 -2.88 -1.28
CA ILE A 471 -34.25 -1.90 -0.18
C ILE A 471 -35.09 -2.40 0.98
N ASP A 472 -34.41 -2.76 2.06
CA ASP A 472 -35.06 -3.17 3.30
C ASP A 472 -35.42 -1.97 4.16
N HIS A 473 -36.48 -2.13 4.97
CA HIS A 473 -37.04 -1.08 5.83
C HIS A 473 -37.52 0.17 5.07
N PHE A 474 -37.89 0.01 3.79
CA PHE A 474 -38.43 1.07 2.96
C PHE A 474 -39.74 1.61 3.53
N ASP A 475 -39.82 2.93 3.70
CA ASP A 475 -41.00 3.63 4.20
C ASP A 475 -41.76 4.25 3.01
N LEU A 476 -42.86 3.59 2.64
CA LEU A 476 -43.70 3.98 1.51
C LEU A 476 -44.32 5.36 1.71
N SER A 477 -44.63 5.75 2.96
CA SER A 477 -45.24 7.05 3.24
C SER A 477 -44.32 8.20 2.88
N LYS A 478 -43.01 8.05 3.15
CA LYS A 478 -41.98 9.03 2.74
C LYS A 478 -41.83 9.11 1.23
N ALA A 479 -41.89 7.96 0.53
CA ALA A 479 -41.80 7.91 -0.93
C ALA A 479 -43.02 8.53 -1.64
N GLN A 480 -44.18 8.56 -1.00
CA GLN A 480 -45.40 9.18 -1.55
C GLN A 480 -45.56 10.65 -1.16
N ALA A 481 -44.82 11.12 -0.15
CA ALA A 481 -44.85 12.50 0.28
C ALA A 481 -44.17 13.45 -0.73
N SER A 482 -44.55 14.72 -0.71
CA SER A 482 -43.96 15.79 -1.54
C SER A 482 -42.56 16.26 -1.07
N GLY A 483 -41.89 15.47 -0.24
CA GLY A 483 -40.60 15.78 0.38
C GLY A 483 -39.41 15.36 -0.48
N GLN A 484 -38.36 14.79 0.14
CA GLN A 484 -37.20 14.23 -0.59
C GLN A 484 -37.38 12.76 -1.02
N GLY A 485 -38.56 12.18 -0.81
CA GLY A 485 -38.78 10.75 -1.05
C GLY A 485 -38.07 9.88 -0.01
N TYR A 486 -38.02 8.57 -0.27
CA TYR A 486 -37.19 7.64 0.49
C TYR A 486 -35.98 7.26 -0.37
N LEU A 487 -34.77 7.62 0.07
CA LEU A 487 -33.56 7.53 -0.76
C LEU A 487 -33.72 8.22 -2.14
N GLY A 488 -34.45 9.34 -2.18
CA GLY A 488 -34.73 10.06 -3.42
C GLY A 488 -35.81 9.42 -4.30
N ILE A 489 -36.37 8.28 -3.92
CA ILE A 489 -37.43 7.60 -4.69
C ILE A 489 -38.77 8.25 -4.37
N HIS A 490 -39.49 8.62 -5.43
CA HIS A 490 -40.86 9.14 -5.38
C HIS A 490 -41.83 8.19 -6.08
N LEU A 491 -42.87 7.74 -5.37
CA LEU A 491 -43.88 6.79 -5.87
C LEU A 491 -45.30 7.37 -5.84
N ASN A 492 -45.44 8.64 -6.23
CA ASN A 492 -46.74 9.25 -6.45
C ASN A 492 -47.24 8.93 -7.86
N ALA A 493 -48.15 7.95 -7.99
CA ALA A 493 -48.80 7.70 -9.27
C ALA A 493 -49.60 8.94 -9.69
N ALA A 494 -49.51 9.33 -10.96
CA ALA A 494 -50.58 10.13 -11.55
C ALA A 494 -51.82 9.22 -11.53
N LEU A 495 -52.89 9.64 -10.85
CA LEU A 495 -54.19 8.99 -10.99
C LEU A 495 -54.58 9.12 -12.48
N ALA A 496 -54.28 8.11 -13.27
CA ALA A 496 -54.95 7.92 -14.54
C ALA A 496 -56.41 7.62 -14.17
N LEU A 497 -57.25 8.66 -14.13
CA LEU A 497 -58.68 8.45 -14.30
C LEU A 497 -58.85 7.87 -15.71
N GLU A 498 -58.78 6.54 -15.83
CA GLU A 498 -59.43 5.89 -16.95
C GLU A 498 -60.93 6.16 -16.81
N ALA A 499 -61.42 7.09 -17.63
CA ALA A 499 -62.83 7.33 -17.79
C ALA A 499 -63.45 6.09 -18.45
N GLY A 500 -63.82 5.10 -17.64
CA GLY A 500 -64.74 4.06 -18.06
C GLY A 500 -64.42 2.65 -17.58
N THR A 501 -64.64 2.35 -16.31
CA THR A 501 -65.33 1.12 -15.87
C THR A 501 -65.86 1.31 -14.45
N GLN A 502 -66.99 0.68 -14.16
CA GLN A 502 -67.84 0.97 -13.00
C GLN A 502 -67.12 0.92 -11.66
N ALA A 503 -67.48 1.87 -10.80
CA ALA A 503 -67.15 1.92 -9.40
C ALA A 503 -67.76 0.71 -8.66
N ASP A 504 -66.97 -0.34 -8.50
CA ASP A 504 -67.08 -1.26 -7.37
C ASP A 504 -65.70 -1.89 -7.12
N SER A 505 -65.24 -1.78 -5.87
CA SER A 505 -63.95 -2.25 -5.31
C SER A 505 -62.68 -1.41 -5.57
N LEU A 506 -62.57 -0.27 -4.86
CA LEU A 506 -61.26 0.25 -4.45
C LEU A 506 -60.88 -0.46 -3.13
N PRO A 507 -59.71 -1.12 -3.01
CA PRO A 507 -59.23 -1.65 -1.75
C PRO A 507 -58.95 -0.51 -0.75
N GLU A 508 -59.43 -0.68 0.47
CA GLU A 508 -59.43 0.25 1.61
C GLU A 508 -58.03 0.54 2.20
N VAL A 509 -56.96 0.49 1.40
CA VAL A 509 -55.57 0.68 1.87
C VAL A 509 -55.13 2.15 1.77
N LEU A 510 -55.78 2.97 0.92
CA LEU A 510 -55.38 4.35 0.69
C LEU A 510 -55.90 5.37 1.73
N ALA A 511 -56.81 4.97 2.63
CA ALA A 511 -57.56 5.91 3.46
C ALA A 511 -56.93 6.27 4.83
N HIS A 512 -55.83 5.61 5.25
CA HIS A 512 -55.32 5.75 6.62
C HIS A 512 -54.15 6.75 6.82
N VAL A 513 -53.68 7.45 5.77
CA VAL A 513 -52.47 8.29 5.89
C VAL A 513 -52.77 9.81 6.05
N THR A 514 -54.02 10.27 5.91
CA THR A 514 -54.31 11.73 5.85
C THR A 514 -54.98 12.37 7.08
N ALA A 515 -55.02 11.73 8.26
CA ALA A 515 -55.70 12.31 9.43
C ALA A 515 -54.77 12.61 10.61
N ALA A 516 -53.91 13.63 10.48
CA ALA A 516 -53.37 14.33 11.65
C ALA A 516 -54.48 15.21 12.26
N SER A 517 -54.90 14.89 13.48
CA SER A 517 -55.89 15.70 14.22
C SER A 517 -55.29 17.06 14.64
N PRO A 518 -55.99 18.19 14.46
CA PRO A 518 -55.55 19.49 15.00
C PRO A 518 -55.71 19.54 16.51
N PRO A 519 -54.85 20.28 17.25
CA PRO A 519 -55.02 20.47 18.69
C PRO A 519 -56.27 21.30 18.98
N LYS A 520 -57.12 20.81 19.89
CA LYS A 520 -58.29 21.54 20.39
C LYS A 520 -57.83 22.73 21.25
N CYS A 521 -58.05 23.95 20.76
CA CYS A 521 -58.17 25.14 21.61
C CYS A 521 -59.42 24.99 22.48
N SER A 522 -59.24 24.92 23.80
CA SER A 522 -60.32 25.14 24.76
C SER A 522 -60.32 26.61 25.20
N SER A 523 -61.30 27.36 24.73
CA SER A 523 -61.68 28.66 25.29
C SER A 523 -62.97 28.52 26.11
N GLN A 524 -63.11 29.45 27.06
CA GLN A 524 -64.26 29.76 27.93
C GLN A 524 -64.18 29.05 29.30
N SER A 525 -64.27 29.74 30.44
CA SER A 525 -64.74 31.09 30.77
C SER A 525 -64.15 31.53 32.10
#